data_AF-A0A3B0P9F9-F1
#
_entry.id   AF-A0A3B0P9F9-F1
#
_cell.length_a   1.000
_cell.length_b   1.000
_cell.length_c   1.000
_cell.angle_alpha   90.00
_cell.angle_beta   90.00
_cell.angle_gamma   90.00
#
_symmetry.space_group_name_H-M   'P 1'
#
loop_
_entity.id
_entity.type
_entity.pdbx_description
1 polymer ?
#
loop_
_entity_poly.entity_id
_entity_poly.type
_entity_poly.pdbx_seq_one_letter_code
_entity_poly.pdbx_strand_id
1 'polypeptide(L)' 'MGSFSKQDICELCPTLSLSSIERSLRNLVQLGEIKLKGIGKKIRYTKLK' A
#
# COMPACT_ATOMS: atom_id res chain seq x y z
N MET A 1 6.76 0.61 -13.83
CA MET A 1 5.50 0.42 -13.08
C MET A 1 5.84 -0.27 -11.77
N GLY A 2 5.92 0.49 -10.67
CA GLY A 2 6.33 -0.05 -9.37
C GLY A 2 5.15 -0.70 -8.65
N SER A 3 5.38 -1.90 -8.10
CA SER A 3 4.46 -2.56 -7.17
C SER A 3 5.11 -2.60 -5.79
N PHE A 4 4.37 -2.21 -4.77
CA PHE A 4 4.86 -2.14 -3.39
C PHE A 4 3.89 -2.81 -2.44
N SER A 5 4.40 -3.24 -1.30
CA SER A 5 3.66 -3.83 -0.20
C SER A 5 3.70 -2.90 1.01
N LYS A 6 2.87 -3.19 2.01
CA LYS A 6 2.90 -2.47 3.28
C LYS A 6 4.23 -2.63 4.03
N GLN A 7 4.95 -3.74 3.81
CA GLN A 7 6.30 -3.96 4.34
C GLN A 7 7.28 -2.95 3.75
N ASP A 8 7.29 -2.79 2.42
CA ASP A 8 8.23 -1.87 1.75
C ASP A 8 8.08 -0.43 2.28
N ILE A 9 6.84 0.00 2.56
CA ILE A 9 6.55 1.32 3.16
C ILE A 9 7.06 1.41 4.60
N CYS A 10 6.92 0.32 5.38
CA CYS A 10 7.39 0.25 6.74
C CYS A 10 8.93 0.25 6.83
N GLU A 11 9.61 -0.33 5.84
CA GLU A 11 11.07 -0.30 5.72
C GLU A 11 11.58 1.12 5.40
N LEU A 12 10.84 1.85 4.55
CA LEU A 12 11.17 3.25 4.23
C LEU A 12 10.91 4.20 5.40
N CYS A 13 9.87 3.94 6.19
CA CYS A 13 9.46 4.77 7.32
C CYS A 13 9.18 3.91 8.56
N PRO A 14 10.20 3.52 9.34
CA PRO A 14 10.02 2.70 10.54
C PRO A 14 9.25 3.40 11.68
N THR A 15 9.09 4.73 11.59
CA THR A 15 8.35 5.54 12.56
C THR A 15 6.85 5.53 12.32
N LEU A 16 6.39 5.11 11.13
CA LEU A 16 4.97 5.01 10.81
C LEU A 16 4.41 3.66 11.27
N SER A 17 3.31 3.71 12.00
CA SER A 17 2.58 2.50 12.36
C SER A 17 1.95 1.86 11.12
N LEU A 18 1.95 0.52 11.10
CA LEU A 18 1.28 -0.26 10.04
C LEU A 18 -0.20 0.12 9.90
N SER A 19 -0.86 0.48 11.00
CA SER A 19 -2.26 0.92 10.98
C SER A 19 -2.46 2.25 10.24
N SER A 20 -1.54 3.21 10.40
CA SER A 20 -1.54 4.45 9.62
C SER A 20 -1.32 4.18 8.15
N ILE A 21 -0.36 3.32 7.81
CA ILE A 21 -0.05 2.95 6.43
C ILE A 21 -1.27 2.30 5.77
N GLU A 22 -1.87 1.30 6.42
CA GLU A 22 -3.07 0.63 5.88
C GLU A 22 -4.26 1.58 5.71
N ARG A 23 -4.44 2.55 6.61
CA ARG A 23 -5.49 3.57 6.49
C ARG A 23 -5.26 4.47 5.27
N SER A 24 -4.02 4.95 5.08
CA SER A 24 -3.66 5.75 3.91
C SER A 24 -3.81 4.97 2.60
N LEU A 25 -3.39 3.70 2.58
CA LEU A 25 -3.54 2.83 1.41
C LEU A 25 -5.00 2.60 1.04
N ARG A 26 -5.88 2.39 2.04
CA ARG A 26 -7.33 2.30 1.79
C ARG A 26 -7.88 3.57 1.15
N ASN A 27 -7.49 4.74 1.65
CA ASN A 27 -7.91 6.01 1.05
C ASN A 27 -7.42 6.15 -0.39
N LEU A 28 -6.16 5.82 -0.68
CA LEU A 28 -5.61 5.88 -2.04
C LEU A 28 -6.29 4.90 -3.00
N VAL A 29 -6.70 3.72 -2.52
CA VAL A 29 -7.50 2.78 -3.32
C VAL A 29 -8.89 3.35 -3.60
N GLN A 30 -9.55 3.96 -2.60
CA GLN A 30 -10.86 4.61 -2.80
C GLN A 30 -10.79 5.78 -3.77
N LEU A 31 -9.70 6.55 -3.76
CA LEU A 31 -9.44 7.63 -4.70
C LEU A 31 -9.12 7.13 -6.13
N GLY A 32 -8.86 5.83 -6.31
CA GLY A 32 -8.50 5.24 -7.61
C GLY A 32 -7.06 5.47 -8.04
N GLU A 33 -6.22 6.06 -7.18
CA GLU A 33 -4.80 6.35 -7.44
C GLU A 33 -3.93 5.09 -7.48
N ILE A 34 -4.31 4.07 -6.69
CA ILE A 34 -3.59 2.81 -6.60
C ILE A 34 -4.55 1.62 -6.70
N LYS A 35 -4.09 0.54 -7.33
CA LYS A 35 -4.82 -0.72 -7.42
C LYS A 35 -4.25 -1.73 -6.43
N LEU A 36 -5.15 -2.38 -5.69
CA LEU A 36 -4.82 -3.54 -4.90
C LEU A 36 -4.85 -4.79 -5.80
N LYS A 37 -3.77 -5.57 -5.77
CA LYS A 37 -3.63 -6.87 -6.45
C LYS A 37 -3.26 -7.94 -5.43
N GLY A 38 -3.90 -9.11 -5.54
CA GLY A 38 -3.63 -10.26 -4.67
C GLY A 38 -4.56 -10.34 -3.46
N ILE A 39 -4.40 -11.41 -2.69
CA ILE A 39 -5.27 -11.77 -1.55
C ILE A 39 -4.38 -12.18 -0.37
N GLY A 40 -4.76 -11.77 0.85
CA GLY A 40 -4.07 -12.13 2.09
C GLY A 40 -2.63 -11.63 2.18
N LYS A 41 -1.68 -12.53 2.44
CA LYS A 41 -0.24 -12.20 2.55
C LYS A 41 0.40 -11.72 1.25
N LYS A 42 -0.23 -11.95 0.09
CA LYS A 42 0.30 -11.56 -1.22
C LYS A 42 -0.30 -10.26 -1.76
N ILE A 43 -0.86 -9.43 -0.89
CA ILE A 43 -1.38 -8.12 -1.29
C ILE A 43 -0.22 -7.23 -1.74
N ARG A 44 -0.31 -6.74 -2.98
CA ARG A 44 0.56 -5.71 -3.55
C ARG A 44 -0.29 -4.57 -4.08
N TYR A 45 0.21 -3.36 -3.88
CA TYR A 45 -0.34 -2.13 -4.42
C TYR A 45 0.45 -1.76 -5.67
N THR A 46 -0.23 -1.27 -6.68
CA THR A 46 0.39 -0.78 -7.91
C THR A 46 -0.18 0.59 -8.21
N LYS A 47 0.68 1.57 -8.49
CA LYS A 47 0.23 2.90 -8.87
C LYS A 47 -0.46 2.82 -10.24
N LEU A 48 -1.68 3.33 -10.31
CA LEU A 48 -2.41 3.51 -11.56
C LEU A 48 -2.06 4.94 -12.01
N LYS A 49 -1.11 5.06 -12.92
CA LYS A 49 -0.80 6.35 -13.55
C LYS A 49 -1.75 6.57 -14.71
#